data_AF-A0A7J6THK0-F1
#
_entry.id   AF-A0A7J6THK0-F1
#
_cell.length_a   1.000
_cell.length_b   1.000
_cell.length_c   1.000
_cell.angle_alpha   90.00
_cell.angle_beta   90.00
_cell.angle_gamma   90.00
#
_symmetry.space_group_name_H-M   'P 1'
#
loop_
_entity.id
_entity.type
_entity.pdbx_description
1 polymer ?
#
loop_
_entity_poly.entity_id
_entity_poly.type
_entity_poly.pdbx_seq_one_letter_code
_entity_poly.pdbx_strand_id
1 'polypeptide(L)'
;RLASIEDHVRRLNNRTLSSQFTTLLNSIRSTKVLGKMSLEVLTLRDTSSYTPAEMCELFMEIQREVHGDDDEVFCGPDEIVYADATIPNDPSYSLQYHHALINAPQAWDVTTGDRSLVVALIDSGIDYSHPDLADNIWTNPGEIPDDGIDNDGNGYIDDVNGWDFHGDDANPMDAYGHGTHVGGILAAEG
;
A
#
# COMPACT_ATOMS: atom_id res chain seq x y z
N ARG A 1 -15.20 -20.16 22.70
CA ARG A 1 -14.51 -19.05 22.01
C ARG A 1 -15.10 -17.72 22.51
N LEU A 2 -16.40 -17.48 22.35
CA LEU A 2 -17.20 -16.44 23.05
C LEU A 2 -16.95 -16.18 24.56
N ALA A 3 -16.67 -17.20 25.37
CA ALA A 3 -16.38 -17.03 26.81
C ALA A 3 -15.11 -16.20 27.08
N SER A 4 -14.14 -16.19 26.15
CA SER A 4 -12.90 -15.39 26.24
C SER A 4 -13.18 -13.89 26.12
N ILE A 5 -14.14 -13.53 25.25
CA ILE A 5 -14.50 -12.15 24.93
C ILE A 5 -15.37 -11.58 26.05
N GLU A 6 -16.30 -12.36 26.58
CA GLU A 6 -17.07 -11.98 27.77
C GLU A 6 -16.16 -11.69 28.98
N ASP A 7 -15.07 -12.48 29.15
CA ASP A 7 -14.06 -12.23 30.18
C ASP A 7 -13.15 -11.02 29.87
N HIS A 8 -12.89 -10.71 28.60
CA HIS A 8 -12.16 -9.49 28.21
C HIS A 8 -12.99 -8.23 28.51
N VAL A 9 -14.25 -8.22 28.08
CA VAL A 9 -15.19 -7.13 28.33
C VAL A 9 -15.46 -6.93 29.83
N ARG A 10 -15.45 -8.01 30.63
CA ARG A 10 -15.48 -7.92 32.10
C ARG A 10 -14.20 -7.33 32.69
N ARG A 11 -13.03 -7.64 32.14
CA ARG A 11 -11.74 -7.06 32.55
C ARG A 11 -11.63 -5.56 32.25
N LEU A 12 -12.34 -5.06 31.23
CA LEU A 12 -12.45 -3.62 30.92
C LEU A 12 -13.33 -2.84 31.93
N ASN A 13 -13.95 -3.51 32.90
CA ASN A 13 -14.61 -2.93 34.08
C ASN A 13 -15.70 -1.86 33.83
N ASN A 14 -16.33 -1.86 32.64
CA ASN A 14 -17.36 -0.89 32.25
C ASN A 14 -18.73 -1.56 32.00
N ARG A 15 -19.67 -1.38 32.93
CA ARG A 15 -20.99 -2.05 32.92
C ARG A 15 -21.88 -1.67 31.73
N THR A 16 -21.73 -0.46 31.20
CA THR A 16 -22.56 0.05 30.10
C THR A 16 -22.16 -0.59 28.77
N LEU A 17 -20.85 -0.70 28.51
CA LEU A 17 -20.32 -1.37 27.32
C LEU A 17 -20.59 -2.88 27.35
N SER A 18 -20.44 -3.51 28.52
CA SER A 18 -20.73 -4.95 28.69
C SER A 18 -22.18 -5.28 28.35
N SER A 19 -23.12 -4.40 28.71
CA SER A 19 -24.54 -4.56 28.36
C SER A 19 -24.81 -4.37 26.86
N GLN A 20 -24.23 -3.35 26.22
CA GLN A 20 -24.41 -3.11 24.79
C GLN A 20 -23.79 -4.23 23.95
N PHE A 21 -22.61 -4.71 24.36
CA PHE A 21 -21.86 -5.77 23.69
C PHE A 21 -22.52 -7.15 23.85
N THR A 22 -23.04 -7.47 25.04
CA THR A 22 -23.80 -8.71 25.26
C THR A 22 -25.10 -8.73 24.43
N THR A 23 -25.76 -7.57 24.30
CA THR A 23 -26.96 -7.44 23.45
C THR A 23 -26.62 -7.67 21.99
N LEU A 24 -25.49 -7.14 21.52
CA LEU A 24 -24.98 -7.30 20.16
C LEU A 24 -24.61 -8.76 19.86
N LEU A 25 -23.83 -9.42 20.71
CA LEU A 25 -23.48 -10.83 20.53
C LEU A 25 -24.74 -11.72 20.46
N ASN A 26 -25.77 -11.42 21.26
CA ASN A 26 -27.03 -12.13 21.19
C ASN A 26 -27.83 -11.83 19.91
N SER A 27 -27.74 -10.60 19.37
CA SER A 27 -28.31 -10.25 18.07
C SER A 27 -27.63 -11.04 16.94
N ILE A 28 -26.29 -11.05 16.89
CA ILE A 28 -25.49 -11.81 15.92
C ILE A 28 -25.77 -13.32 16.03
N ARG A 29 -25.91 -13.86 17.25
CA ARG A 29 -26.32 -15.27 17.48
C ARG A 29 -27.69 -15.62 16.89
N SER A 30 -28.60 -14.66 16.82
CA SER A 30 -29.98 -14.88 16.34
C SER A 30 -30.09 -14.78 14.81
N THR A 31 -29.17 -14.08 14.16
CA THR A 31 -29.13 -13.91 12.72
C THR A 31 -28.39 -15.10 12.11
N LYS A 32 -29.12 -16.08 11.58
CA LYS A 32 -28.54 -17.19 10.81
C LYS A 32 -27.88 -16.60 9.56
N VAL A 33 -26.55 -16.45 9.57
CA VAL A 33 -25.76 -15.91 8.46
C VAL A 33 -25.83 -16.89 7.29
N LEU A 34 -26.86 -16.74 6.47
CA LEU A 34 -27.01 -17.43 5.18
C LEU A 34 -26.49 -16.49 4.09
N GLY A 35 -25.20 -16.60 3.79
CA GLY A 35 -24.66 -16.38 2.44
C GLY A 35 -24.87 -15.01 1.77
N LYS A 36 -25.05 -13.92 2.51
CA LYS A 36 -24.95 -12.55 1.97
C LYS A 36 -24.12 -11.70 2.90
N MET A 37 -23.06 -11.09 2.38
CA MET A 37 -22.33 -10.01 3.05
C MET A 37 -23.31 -8.90 3.40
N SER A 38 -23.73 -8.86 4.67
CA SER A 38 -24.34 -7.69 5.27
C SER A 38 -23.19 -6.89 5.88
N LEU A 39 -22.86 -5.74 5.28
CA LEU A 39 -21.98 -4.77 5.91
C LEU A 39 -22.75 -4.13 7.07
N GLU A 40 -22.48 -4.56 8.29
CA GLU A 40 -23.02 -3.95 9.50
C GLU A 40 -21.96 -3.00 10.06
N VAL A 41 -22.13 -1.69 9.80
CA VAL A 41 -21.19 -0.66 10.27
C VAL A 41 -21.44 -0.42 11.75
N LEU A 42 -20.53 -0.90 12.60
CA LEU A 42 -20.56 -0.67 14.04
C LEU A 42 -19.96 0.70 14.36
N THR A 43 -20.76 1.60 14.95
CA THR A 43 -20.27 2.89 15.44
C THR A 43 -20.19 2.85 16.97
N LEU A 44 -18.97 2.73 17.51
CA LEU A 44 -18.74 2.89 18.94
C LEU A 44 -18.87 4.38 19.29
N ARG A 45 -19.82 4.72 20.17
CA ARG A 45 -19.99 6.08 20.68
C ARG A 45 -19.25 6.20 22.00
N ASP A 46 -18.65 7.37 22.23
CA ASP A 46 -17.98 7.72 23.48
C ASP A 46 -16.67 6.96 23.78
N THR A 47 -15.79 6.89 22.77
CA THR A 47 -14.45 6.28 22.86
C THR A 47 -13.41 7.19 23.52
N SER A 48 -13.82 8.38 23.97
CA SER A 48 -12.96 9.44 24.53
C SER A 48 -12.16 9.04 25.78
N SER A 49 -12.56 7.94 26.42
CA SER A 49 -11.90 7.38 27.61
C SER A 49 -10.92 6.24 27.31
N TYR A 50 -10.70 5.92 26.03
CA TYR A 50 -9.86 4.82 25.57
C TYR A 50 -8.68 5.33 24.75
N THR A 51 -7.53 4.69 24.91
CA THR A 51 -6.37 4.91 24.05
C THR A 51 -6.56 4.21 22.69
N PRO A 52 -5.89 4.67 21.63
CA PRO A 52 -5.94 4.00 20.34
C PRO A 52 -5.53 2.52 20.37
N ALA A 53 -4.58 2.16 21.25
CA ALA A 53 -4.15 0.78 21.44
C ALA A 53 -5.29 -0.10 22.00
N GLU A 54 -6.00 0.37 23.02
CA GLU A 54 -7.15 -0.36 23.60
C GLU A 54 -8.28 -0.53 22.59
N MET A 55 -8.51 0.48 21.73
CA MET A 55 -9.48 0.40 20.65
C MET A 55 -9.08 -0.61 19.57
N CYS A 56 -7.79 -0.68 19.24
CA CYS A 56 -7.30 -1.65 18.27
C CYS A 56 -7.31 -3.08 18.78
N GLU A 57 -6.92 -3.33 20.02
CA GLU A 57 -7.04 -4.67 20.62
C GLU A 57 -8.49 -5.17 20.59
N LEU A 58 -9.44 -4.29 20.93
CA LEU A 58 -10.86 -4.61 20.90
C LEU A 58 -11.36 -4.89 19.47
N PHE A 59 -10.95 -4.08 18.48
CA PHE A 59 -11.34 -4.27 17.08
C PHE A 59 -10.82 -5.59 16.52
N MET A 60 -9.55 -5.90 16.79
CA MET A 60 -8.91 -7.16 16.39
C MET A 60 -9.60 -8.37 17.01
N GLU A 61 -10.01 -8.29 18.28
CA GLU A 61 -10.72 -9.39 18.95
C GLU A 61 -12.12 -9.63 18.36
N ILE A 62 -12.84 -8.56 17.98
CA ILE A 62 -14.16 -8.65 17.33
C ILE A 62 -14.03 -9.30 15.95
N GLN A 63 -13.10 -8.82 15.13
CA GLN A 63 -12.88 -9.34 13.78
C GLN A 63 -12.54 -10.83 13.78
N ARG A 64 -11.66 -11.25 14.69
CA ARG A 64 -11.27 -12.66 14.86
C ARG A 64 -12.44 -13.58 15.19
N GLU A 65 -13.43 -13.11 15.95
CA GLU A 65 -14.61 -13.92 16.29
C GLU A 65 -15.64 -13.95 15.15
N VAL A 66 -15.74 -12.88 14.35
CA VAL A 66 -16.70 -12.80 13.24
C VAL A 66 -16.18 -13.50 11.98
N HIS A 67 -14.89 -13.33 11.66
CA HIS A 67 -14.29 -13.76 10.39
C HIS A 67 -13.33 -14.95 10.51
N GLY A 68 -12.85 -15.27 11.72
CA GLY A 68 -11.82 -16.30 11.93
C GLY A 68 -10.40 -15.74 11.79
N ASP A 69 -9.39 -16.61 11.97
CA ASP A 69 -7.95 -16.23 11.96
C ASP A 69 -7.37 -16.08 10.54
N ASP A 70 -8.17 -16.23 9.47
CA ASP A 70 -7.68 -16.31 8.09
C ASP A 70 -7.54 -14.95 7.37
N ASP A 71 -8.01 -13.85 7.98
CA ASP A 71 -7.89 -12.50 7.41
C ASP A 71 -6.78 -11.70 8.12
N GLU A 72 -5.81 -11.16 7.37
CA GLU A 72 -4.84 -10.19 7.89
C GLU A 72 -5.55 -8.85 8.15
N VAL A 73 -5.79 -8.54 9.42
CA VAL A 73 -6.43 -7.29 9.85
C VAL A 73 -5.39 -6.35 10.45
N PHE A 74 -5.38 -5.11 9.96
CA PHE A 74 -4.59 -4.03 10.53
C PHE A 74 -5.51 -3.04 11.26
N CYS A 75 -5.09 -2.59 12.43
CA CYS A 75 -5.70 -1.46 13.14
C CYS A 75 -4.60 -0.52 13.64
N GLY A 76 -4.79 0.78 13.43
CA GLY A 76 -3.92 1.84 13.95
C GLY A 76 -4.71 3.10 14.30
N PRO A 77 -4.10 4.04 15.06
CA PRO A 77 -4.70 5.35 15.34
C PRO A 77 -4.94 6.13 14.04
N ASP A 78 -6.08 6.83 13.99
CA ASP A 78 -6.30 7.90 13.00
C ASP A 78 -5.55 9.15 13.49
N GLU A 79 -4.33 9.37 12.98
CA GLU A 79 -3.54 10.55 13.31
C GLU A 79 -3.79 11.66 12.27
N ILE A 80 -4.31 12.80 12.72
CA ILE A 80 -4.35 14.02 11.89
C ILE A 80 -2.95 14.63 11.92
N VAL A 81 -2.15 14.35 10.90
CA VAL A 81 -0.85 14.99 10.68
C VAL A 81 -1.08 16.32 9.97
N TYR A 82 -0.71 17.42 10.62
CA TYR A 82 -0.61 18.73 9.98
C TYR A 82 0.83 18.96 9.56
N ALA A 83 1.20 18.43 8.39
CA ALA A 83 2.43 18.79 7.71
C ALA A 83 2.11 19.85 6.64
N ASP A 84 3.00 20.82 6.44
CA ASP A 84 2.99 21.61 5.22
C ASP A 84 3.23 20.64 4.07
N ALA A 85 2.24 20.51 3.18
CA ALA A 85 2.28 19.51 2.12
C ALA A 85 3.58 19.63 1.32
N THR A 86 4.30 18.53 1.17
CA THR A 86 5.49 18.45 0.33
C THR A 86 5.08 18.70 -1.11
N ILE A 87 5.51 19.84 -1.68
CA ILE A 87 5.23 20.22 -3.06
C ILE A 87 6.52 20.04 -3.89
N PRO A 88 6.48 19.21 -4.96
CA PRO A 88 7.59 19.03 -5.89
C PRO A 88 8.11 20.34 -6.47
N ASN A 89 9.41 20.37 -6.79
CA ASN A 89 10.02 21.51 -7.48
C ASN A 89 9.88 21.40 -9.02
N ASP A 90 9.23 20.35 -9.52
CA ASP A 90 8.96 20.13 -10.93
C ASP A 90 8.19 21.32 -11.57
N PRO A 91 8.76 21.98 -12.60
CA PRO A 91 8.11 23.10 -13.28
C PRO A 91 6.73 22.76 -13.86
N SER A 92 6.49 21.49 -14.20
CA SER A 92 5.25 21.01 -14.80
C SER A 92 4.23 20.50 -13.77
N TYR A 93 4.54 20.53 -12.47
CA TYR A 93 3.71 19.93 -11.42
C TYR A 93 2.27 20.45 -11.44
N SER A 94 2.10 21.74 -11.73
CA SER A 94 0.78 22.38 -11.85
C SER A 94 -0.12 21.81 -12.97
N LEU A 95 0.47 21.12 -13.96
CA LEU A 95 -0.24 20.46 -15.05
C LEU A 95 -0.68 19.03 -14.68
N GLN A 96 -0.08 18.45 -13.63
CA GLN A 96 -0.29 17.09 -13.18
C GLN A 96 -1.47 16.99 -12.21
N TYR A 97 -2.69 17.25 -12.71
CA TYR A 97 -3.91 17.38 -11.89
C TYR A 97 -4.23 16.17 -11.00
N HIS A 98 -3.74 14.99 -11.35
CA HIS A 98 -4.05 13.74 -10.65
C HIS A 98 -3.44 13.69 -9.24
N HIS A 99 -2.30 14.33 -9.00
CA HIS A 99 -1.65 14.36 -7.68
C HIS A 99 -2.57 14.96 -6.60
N ALA A 100 -3.30 16.02 -6.95
CA ALA A 100 -4.30 16.60 -6.06
C ALA A 100 -5.51 15.68 -5.84
N LEU A 101 -5.92 14.90 -6.85
CA LEU A 101 -7.07 13.99 -6.74
C LEU A 101 -6.78 12.77 -5.86
N ILE A 102 -5.53 12.33 -5.82
CA ILE A 102 -5.08 11.18 -5.01
C ILE A 102 -4.44 11.59 -3.68
N ASN A 103 -4.44 12.89 -3.35
CA ASN A 103 -3.77 13.47 -2.17
C ASN A 103 -2.28 13.08 -2.08
N ALA A 104 -1.58 13.07 -3.22
CA ALA A 104 -0.15 12.74 -3.28
C ALA A 104 0.71 13.64 -2.37
N PRO A 105 0.50 14.97 -2.29
CA PRO A 105 1.30 15.83 -1.41
C PRO A 105 1.26 15.43 0.07
N GLN A 106 0.09 15.05 0.57
CA GLN A 106 -0.06 14.57 1.94
C GLN A 106 0.58 13.18 2.13
N ALA A 107 0.56 12.34 1.09
CA ALA A 107 1.27 11.06 1.12
C ALA A 107 2.80 11.26 1.14
N TRP A 108 3.32 12.26 0.42
CA TRP A 108 4.76 12.58 0.39
C TRP A 108 5.30 13.10 1.73
N ASP A 109 4.44 13.68 2.57
CA ASP A 109 4.80 14.01 3.95
C ASP A 109 5.07 12.76 4.82
N VAL A 110 4.55 11.60 4.42
CA VAL A 110 4.79 10.30 5.07
C VAL A 110 5.98 9.59 4.42
N THR A 111 6.02 9.52 3.08
CA THR A 111 7.13 8.93 2.32
C THR A 111 7.13 9.40 0.86
N THR A 112 8.31 9.63 0.31
CA THR A 112 8.53 9.90 -1.12
C THR A 112 9.00 8.66 -1.89
N GLY A 113 9.02 7.50 -1.24
CA GLY A 113 9.49 6.23 -1.81
C GLY A 113 10.82 5.75 -1.23
N ASP A 114 11.28 4.61 -1.75
CA ASP A 114 12.52 3.94 -1.33
C ASP A 114 13.22 3.40 -2.58
N ARG A 115 14.50 3.73 -2.77
CA ARG A 115 15.30 3.31 -3.94
C ARG A 115 15.58 1.80 -3.97
N SER A 116 15.33 1.08 -2.88
CA SER A 116 15.40 -0.38 -2.84
C SER A 116 14.15 -1.07 -3.40
N LEU A 117 13.04 -0.33 -3.55
CA LEU A 117 11.83 -0.84 -4.18
C LEU A 117 11.98 -0.80 -5.70
N VAL A 118 12.04 -1.97 -6.32
CA VAL A 118 12.12 -2.12 -7.78
C VAL A 118 10.73 -2.41 -8.33
N VAL A 119 10.31 -1.64 -9.34
CA VAL A 119 9.04 -1.82 -10.05
C VAL A 119 9.34 -2.24 -11.48
N ALA A 120 8.77 -3.36 -11.92
CA ALA A 120 8.90 -3.83 -13.30
C ALA A 120 7.86 -3.14 -14.21
N LEU A 121 8.34 -2.46 -15.26
CA LEU A 121 7.50 -1.87 -16.31
C LEU A 121 7.52 -2.78 -17.55
N ILE A 122 6.37 -3.37 -17.90
CA ILE A 122 6.20 -4.17 -19.11
C ILE A 122 5.40 -3.34 -20.12
N ASP A 123 6.11 -2.66 -21.01
CA ASP A 123 5.54 -1.70 -21.96
C ASP A 123 6.39 -1.66 -23.27
N SER A 124 6.37 -0.55 -24.02
CA SER A 124 7.15 -0.33 -25.24
C SER A 124 8.66 -0.10 -25.04
N GLY A 125 9.15 -0.32 -23.83
CA GLY A 125 10.48 0.09 -23.37
C GLY A 125 10.44 1.31 -22.46
N ILE A 126 11.60 1.85 -22.11
CA ILE A 126 11.74 3.10 -21.39
C ILE A 126 12.94 3.89 -21.93
N ASP A 127 12.80 5.20 -22.11
CA ASP A 127 13.97 6.07 -22.33
C ASP A 127 14.74 6.19 -21.01
N TYR A 128 15.63 5.23 -20.78
CA TYR A 128 16.49 5.18 -19.60
C TYR A 128 17.54 6.32 -19.57
N SER A 129 17.63 7.14 -20.62
CA SER A 129 18.50 8.32 -20.67
C SER A 129 17.77 9.64 -20.40
N HIS A 130 16.44 9.61 -20.27
CA HIS A 130 15.64 10.80 -20.04
C HIS A 130 16.04 11.46 -18.71
N PRO A 131 16.32 12.79 -18.68
CA PRO A 131 16.90 13.44 -17.49
C PRO A 131 16.00 13.34 -16.25
N ASP A 132 14.69 13.28 -16.44
CA ASP A 132 13.70 13.18 -15.37
C ASP A 132 13.45 11.74 -14.89
N LEU A 133 14.11 10.75 -15.51
CA LEU A 133 13.95 9.32 -15.20
C LEU A 133 15.27 8.63 -14.90
N ALA A 134 16.39 9.08 -15.49
CA ALA A 134 17.68 8.41 -15.45
C ALA A 134 18.14 8.06 -14.03
N ASP A 135 17.89 8.95 -13.07
CA ASP A 135 18.25 8.74 -11.67
C ASP A 135 17.36 7.71 -10.96
N ASN A 136 16.19 7.36 -11.52
CA ASN A 136 15.27 6.35 -10.99
C ASN A 136 15.25 5.04 -11.81
N ILE A 137 16.07 4.93 -12.86
CA ILE A 137 16.22 3.68 -13.60
C ILE A 137 16.97 2.66 -12.77
N TRP A 138 16.45 1.44 -12.73
CA TRP A 138 17.11 0.31 -12.10
C TRP A 138 18.33 -0.14 -12.92
N THR A 139 19.43 -0.41 -12.23
CA THR A 139 20.63 -1.06 -12.80
C THR A 139 20.74 -2.45 -12.21
N ASN A 140 20.87 -3.47 -13.08
CA ASN A 140 21.10 -4.85 -12.64
C ASN A 140 22.46 -4.95 -11.92
N PRO A 141 22.49 -5.18 -10.60
CA PRO A 141 23.75 -5.29 -9.85
C PRO A 141 24.51 -6.60 -10.17
N GLY A 142 23.86 -7.54 -10.87
CA GLY A 142 24.44 -8.79 -11.32
C GLY A 142 25.20 -8.68 -12.64
N GLU A 143 25.02 -7.60 -13.40
CA GLU A 143 25.60 -7.42 -14.74
C GLU A 143 26.83 -6.52 -14.77
N ILE A 144 27.77 -6.86 -15.66
CA ILE A 144 28.90 -6.00 -16.04
C ILE A 144 28.56 -5.43 -17.43
N PRO A 145 28.34 -4.11 -17.56
CA PRO A 145 27.97 -3.54 -18.84
C PRO A 145 28.98 -3.81 -19.95
N ASP A 146 28.46 -4.16 -21.13
CA ASP A 146 29.20 -4.30 -22.40
C ASP A 146 30.31 -5.35 -22.39
N ASP A 147 30.22 -6.40 -21.56
CA ASP A 147 31.20 -7.49 -21.55
C ASP A 147 30.77 -8.71 -22.38
N GLY A 148 29.51 -8.74 -22.83
CA GLY A 148 28.96 -9.79 -23.69
C GLY A 148 28.72 -11.10 -22.95
N ILE A 149 28.65 -11.07 -21.62
CA ILE A 149 28.44 -12.21 -20.74
C ILE A 149 27.12 -12.01 -19.99
N ASP A 150 26.37 -13.10 -19.84
CA ASP A 150 25.28 -13.18 -18.86
C ASP A 150 25.91 -13.46 -17.50
N ASN A 151 26.15 -12.40 -16.74
CA ASN A 151 26.98 -12.42 -15.54
C ASN A 151 26.22 -12.97 -14.33
N ASP A 152 24.90 -12.75 -14.29
CA ASP A 152 24.02 -13.23 -13.22
C ASP A 152 23.39 -14.61 -13.52
N GLY A 153 23.50 -15.09 -14.76
CA GLY A 153 23.02 -16.39 -15.22
C GLY A 153 21.51 -16.44 -15.41
N ASN A 154 20.85 -15.31 -15.65
CA ASN A 154 19.40 -15.20 -15.79
C ASN A 154 18.89 -15.55 -17.20
N GLY A 155 19.79 -15.75 -18.18
CA GLY A 155 19.50 -16.08 -19.57
C GLY A 155 19.54 -14.90 -20.53
N TYR A 156 19.85 -13.70 -20.05
CA TYR A 156 19.88 -12.45 -20.81
C TYR A 156 21.26 -11.81 -20.69
N ILE A 157 21.96 -11.68 -21.83
CA ILE A 157 23.32 -11.12 -21.87
C ILE A 157 23.25 -9.60 -21.72
N ASP A 158 24.02 -9.03 -20.80
CA ASP A 158 24.17 -7.57 -20.60
C ASP A 158 22.83 -6.83 -20.30
N ASP A 159 21.86 -7.43 -19.62
CA ASP A 159 20.53 -6.83 -19.32
C ASP A 159 20.55 -5.73 -18.22
N VAL A 160 21.50 -4.80 -18.34
CA VAL A 160 21.86 -3.76 -17.36
C VAL A 160 20.68 -2.91 -16.90
N ASN A 161 19.75 -2.56 -17.80
CA ASN A 161 18.57 -1.77 -17.48
C ASN A 161 17.25 -2.49 -17.79
N GLY A 162 17.32 -3.82 -17.95
CA GLY A 162 16.22 -4.67 -18.40
C GLY A 162 16.44 -5.23 -19.79
N TRP A 163 15.38 -5.78 -20.37
CA TRP A 163 15.42 -6.59 -21.58
C TRP A 163 14.32 -6.22 -22.56
N ASP A 164 14.63 -6.16 -23.86
CA ASP A 164 13.65 -6.06 -24.93
C ASP A 164 13.28 -7.46 -25.45
N PHE A 165 12.11 -7.95 -25.03
CA PHE A 165 11.57 -9.23 -25.51
C PHE A 165 11.07 -9.19 -26.97
N HIS A 166 10.88 -8.02 -27.55
CA HIS A 166 10.51 -7.88 -28.96
C HIS A 166 11.74 -8.00 -29.88
N GLY A 167 12.81 -7.28 -29.54
CA GLY A 167 14.10 -7.32 -30.22
C GLY A 167 14.96 -8.54 -29.89
N ASP A 168 14.69 -9.19 -28.75
CA ASP A 168 15.51 -10.25 -28.15
C ASP A 168 16.93 -9.75 -27.85
N ASP A 169 17.03 -8.56 -27.25
CA ASP A 169 18.30 -7.92 -26.89
C ASP A 169 18.22 -7.13 -25.58
N ALA A 170 19.38 -6.69 -25.09
CA ALA A 170 19.55 -5.92 -23.85
C ALA A 170 19.25 -4.42 -24.00
N ASN A 171 18.54 -4.01 -25.04
CA ASN A 171 18.25 -2.61 -25.30
C ASN A 171 16.75 -2.31 -25.13
N PRO A 172 16.25 -2.15 -23.88
CA PRO A 172 14.85 -1.81 -23.61
C PRO A 172 14.52 -0.33 -23.91
N MET A 173 15.26 0.33 -24.80
CA MET A 173 15.04 1.73 -25.17
C MET A 173 13.67 1.90 -25.82
N ASP A 174 12.91 2.86 -25.32
CA ASP A 174 11.56 3.12 -25.83
C ASP A 174 11.59 3.77 -27.21
N ALA A 175 11.06 3.07 -28.21
CA ALA A 175 10.90 3.58 -29.57
C ALA A 175 9.51 4.17 -29.86
N TYR A 176 8.56 4.06 -28.93
CA TYR A 176 7.16 4.46 -29.13
C TYR A 176 6.73 5.64 -28.24
N GLY A 177 7.30 5.75 -27.04
CA GLY A 177 7.05 6.82 -26.07
C GLY A 177 5.98 6.52 -25.03
N HIS A 178 5.20 5.44 -25.20
CA HIS A 178 4.16 5.07 -24.23
C HIS A 178 4.78 4.58 -22.92
N GLY A 179 5.76 3.68 -22.99
CA GLY A 179 6.45 3.17 -21.81
C GLY A 179 7.19 4.26 -21.04
N THR A 180 7.86 5.19 -21.73
CA THR A 180 8.48 6.37 -21.09
C THR A 180 7.45 7.26 -20.40
N HIS A 181 6.29 7.49 -21.02
CA HIS A 181 5.21 8.25 -20.40
C HIS A 181 4.64 7.56 -19.15
N VAL A 182 4.45 6.24 -19.20
CA VAL A 182 4.03 5.45 -18.03
C VAL A 182 5.11 5.47 -16.95
N GLY A 183 6.39 5.35 -17.32
CA GLY A 183 7.54 5.50 -16.43
C GLY A 183 7.57 6.85 -15.71
N GLY A 184 7.24 7.94 -16.41
CA GLY A 184 7.11 9.28 -15.82
C GLY A 184 6.00 9.37 -14.77
N ILE A 185 4.87 8.70 -14.99
CA ILE A 185 3.79 8.64 -13.98
C ILE A 185 4.23 7.85 -12.75
N LEU A 186 5.07 6.83 -12.93
CA LEU A 186 5.54 5.97 -11.85
C LEU A 186 6.65 6.61 -11.01
N ALA A 187 7.65 7.21 -11.66
CA ALA A 187 8.92 7.53 -11.01
C ALA A 187 9.69 8.69 -11.67
N ALA A 188 9.00 9.71 -12.20
CA ALA A 188 9.67 10.97 -12.54
C ALA A 188 10.32 11.62 -11.30
N GLU A 189 11.45 12.29 -11.47
CA GLU A 189 12.05 13.12 -10.43
C GLU A 189 11.23 14.40 -10.18
N GLY A 190 11.09 14.84 -8.92
CA GLY A 190 10.29 16.03 -8.58
C GLY A 190 10.30 16.41 -7.11
#